data_AF-C9S681-F1
#
_entry.id   AF-C9S681-F1
#
_cell.length_a   1.000
_cell.length_b   1.000
_cell.length_c   1.000
_cell.angle_alpha   90.00
_cell.angle_beta   90.00
_cell.angle_gamma   90.00
#
_symmetry.space_group_name_H-M   'P 1'
#
loop_
_entity.id
_entity.type
_entity.pdbx_description
1 polymer ?
#
loop_
_entity_poly.entity_id
_entity_poly.type
_entity_poly.pdbx_seq_one_letter_code
_entity_poly.pdbx_strand_id
1 'polypeptide(L)'
;MCQDYDHGDSSEAATAAPGHDAAPFPWQVGVYDAHCHPTDIMASLERIQHMQAAALTVMATRSQDQALLVDLAASPLAIRDPESLGSVLGARSPRNTGRVIPSFGWHPWFSHQLYDDSVPEGERTYNPGGSSSETDLREAKHEHYAAVLSPSPAPTDTAFLDSLPTPTPLSAYIATTEARLKDNPLALVGEIGLDKAFRLPQAFDDETRAARDSALTPGGREGRMLSPQHVRMNHQTVVLKAQLALAGSLGRAVSVHGVQAHGVLHDTLAASWKGHEKEVLSRRQKRRIAEGAEDFSSSSDEDEDGDEDEDEGSSDVKETKKKKKKKNGDAGGKPFPPRICLHSFSGPAQVMRQYLHAAIPARIFFSFSWAVNLGTGDLDKLCEVVKLCPDDQILVESDLHMAGDEMDDMLQAMYRKVCEIKGWDLEEGVKRIGENYKEFIIG
;
A
#
# COMPACT_ATOMS: atom_id res chain seq x y z
N MET A 1 6.41 4.02 9.12
CA MET A 1 6.26 4.76 10.40
C MET A 1 6.10 6.24 10.10
N CYS A 2 4.86 6.71 9.95
CA CYS A 2 4.58 8.15 9.78
C CYS A 2 4.09 8.80 11.10
N GLN A 3 4.26 8.08 12.22
CA GLN A 3 4.17 8.61 13.58
C GLN A 3 5.59 8.67 14.13
N ASP A 4 6.17 9.86 14.21
CA ASP A 4 7.30 10.11 15.10
C ASP A 4 6.84 9.70 16.51
N TYR A 5 7.37 8.59 17.00
CA TYR A 5 7.27 8.25 18.41
C TYR A 5 8.06 9.31 19.18
N ASP A 6 7.37 9.92 20.12
CA ASP A 6 7.83 10.98 21.01
C ASP A 6 9.11 10.53 21.72
N HIS A 7 10.25 11.21 21.49
CA HIS A 7 11.42 11.10 22.34
C HIS A 7 11.17 11.90 23.63
N GLY A 8 10.29 11.35 24.47
CA GLY A 8 10.17 11.74 25.87
C GLY A 8 11.28 11.08 26.67
N ASP A 9 12.05 11.90 27.37
CA ASP A 9 13.16 11.56 28.27
C ASP A 9 12.80 10.43 29.26
N SER A 10 13.15 9.19 28.91
CA SER A 10 13.31 8.08 29.83
C SER A 10 14.65 7.39 29.54
N SER A 11 15.68 7.93 30.20
CA SER A 11 16.95 7.23 30.36
C SER A 11 16.71 5.82 30.90
N GLU A 12 17.35 4.83 30.28
CA GLU A 12 17.44 3.41 30.65
C GLU A 12 16.32 2.46 30.16
N ALA A 13 16.20 2.32 28.85
CA ALA A 13 15.97 1.02 28.23
C ALA A 13 16.79 0.95 26.94
N ALA A 14 18.00 0.42 27.02
CA ALA A 14 18.84 0.15 25.85
C ALA A 14 18.11 -0.83 24.92
N THR A 15 17.57 -0.31 23.80
CA THR A 15 17.14 -1.11 22.66
C THR A 15 18.39 -1.74 22.06
N ALA A 16 18.60 -3.02 22.36
CA ALA A 16 19.70 -3.78 21.80
C ALA A 16 19.55 -3.81 20.27
N ALA A 17 20.55 -3.28 19.57
CA ALA A 17 20.72 -3.51 18.14
C ALA A 17 20.70 -5.03 17.86
N PRO A 18 20.14 -5.49 16.73
CA PRO A 18 20.12 -6.92 16.40
C PRO A 18 21.54 -7.47 16.39
N GLY A 19 21.76 -8.54 17.15
CA GLY A 19 23.07 -9.14 17.37
C GLY A 19 23.77 -9.50 16.05
N HIS A 20 25.06 -9.18 15.99
CA HIS A 20 25.99 -9.41 14.87
C HIS A 20 26.35 -10.89 14.65
N ASP A 21 25.51 -11.85 15.03
CA ASP A 21 25.76 -13.28 14.88
C ASP A 21 24.87 -13.89 13.80
N ALA A 22 25.23 -13.69 12.52
CA ALA A 22 24.65 -14.44 11.41
C ALA A 22 25.59 -14.43 10.20
N ALA A 23 25.48 -15.48 9.37
CA ALA A 23 26.10 -15.55 8.05
C ALA A 23 25.88 -14.25 7.24
N PRO A 24 26.83 -13.88 6.35
CA PRO A 24 26.71 -12.67 5.53
C PRO A 24 25.39 -12.67 4.76
N PHE A 25 24.70 -11.52 4.74
CA PHE A 25 23.40 -11.41 4.07
C PHE A 25 23.58 -11.40 2.54
N PRO A 26 22.76 -12.14 1.78
CA PRO A 26 22.99 -12.36 0.36
C PRO A 26 22.44 -11.22 -0.51
N TRP A 27 22.92 -9.99 -0.34
CA TRP A 27 22.51 -8.83 -1.15
C TRP A 27 22.60 -9.05 -2.67
N GLN A 28 23.55 -9.89 -3.11
CA GLN A 28 23.80 -10.21 -4.51
C GLN A 28 22.63 -10.94 -5.21
N VAL A 29 21.71 -11.56 -4.47
CA VAL A 29 20.57 -12.28 -5.07
C VAL A 29 19.34 -11.41 -5.29
N GLY A 30 19.41 -10.14 -4.87
CA GLY A 30 18.40 -9.12 -5.11
C GLY A 30 17.41 -8.97 -3.98
N VAL A 31 17.63 -7.91 -3.21
CA VAL A 31 16.80 -7.51 -2.09
C VAL A 31 15.98 -6.32 -2.54
N TYR A 32 14.66 -6.41 -2.39
CA TYR A 32 13.73 -5.39 -2.86
C TYR A 32 12.96 -4.81 -1.68
N ASP A 33 12.76 -3.50 -1.72
CA ASP A 33 11.89 -2.80 -0.79
C ASP A 33 10.54 -2.54 -1.45
N ALA A 34 9.50 -3.24 -0.99
CA ALA A 34 8.14 -3.10 -1.51
C ALA A 34 7.48 -1.75 -1.21
N HIS A 35 7.99 -1.00 -0.23
CA HIS A 35 7.37 0.23 0.23
C HIS A 35 8.32 1.07 1.10
N CYS A 36 8.62 2.28 0.66
CA CYS A 36 9.33 3.26 1.48
C CYS A 36 8.94 4.72 1.16
N HIS A 37 9.32 5.63 2.06
CA HIS A 37 9.02 7.07 1.99
C HIS A 37 10.26 7.96 2.00
N PRO A 38 11.33 7.69 1.23
CA PRO A 38 12.54 8.52 1.26
C PRO A 38 12.29 9.97 0.79
N THR A 39 11.16 10.26 0.16
CA THR A 39 10.72 11.62 -0.18
C THR A 39 10.23 12.43 1.03
N ASP A 40 10.11 11.84 2.22
CA ASP A 40 9.82 12.60 3.45
C ASP A 40 11.02 13.45 3.89
N ILE A 41 12.23 12.99 3.58
CA ILE A 41 13.48 13.72 3.79
C ILE A 41 14.18 13.88 2.45
N MET A 42 13.94 15.03 1.81
CA MET A 42 14.50 15.34 0.48
C MET A 42 16.01 15.14 0.42
N ALA A 43 16.71 15.52 1.50
CA ALA A 43 18.16 15.41 1.60
C ALA A 43 18.67 13.95 1.58
N SER A 44 17.81 12.97 1.82
CA SER A 44 18.18 11.55 1.82
C SER A 44 18.15 10.91 0.43
N LEU A 45 17.47 11.53 -0.56
CA LEU A 45 17.29 10.95 -1.90
C LEU A 45 18.61 10.63 -2.61
N GLU A 46 19.65 11.44 -2.38
CA GLU A 46 20.99 11.21 -2.94
C GLU A 46 21.65 9.92 -2.41
N ARG A 47 21.21 9.40 -1.26
CA ARG A 47 21.76 8.18 -0.65
C ARG A 47 21.27 6.90 -1.33
N ILE A 48 20.18 6.95 -2.09
CA ILE A 48 19.61 5.79 -2.81
C ILE A 48 20.66 5.12 -3.71
N GLN A 49 21.55 5.90 -4.32
CA GLN A 49 22.62 5.36 -5.20
C GLN A 49 23.68 4.54 -4.45
N HIS A 50 23.76 4.68 -3.14
CA HIS A 50 24.74 4.00 -2.28
C HIS A 50 24.16 2.78 -1.57
N MET A 51 22.84 2.65 -1.52
CA MET A 51 22.14 1.54 -0.90
C MET A 51 22.43 0.20 -1.57
N GLN A 52 22.27 -0.87 -0.78
CA GLN A 52 22.47 -2.25 -1.19
C GLN A 52 21.21 -2.86 -1.81
N ALA A 53 20.02 -2.44 -1.36
CA ALA A 53 18.75 -2.83 -1.96
C ALA A 53 18.72 -2.63 -3.49
N ALA A 54 18.31 -3.66 -4.22
CA ALA A 54 18.32 -3.72 -5.68
C ALA A 54 17.27 -2.79 -6.30
N ALA A 55 16.07 -2.71 -5.70
CA ALA A 55 15.08 -1.71 -6.05
C ALA A 55 14.23 -1.29 -4.84
N LEU A 56 13.70 -0.08 -4.91
CA LEU A 56 12.87 0.57 -3.92
C LEU A 56 11.57 1.03 -4.58
N THR A 57 10.43 0.66 -4.02
CA THR A 57 9.14 1.25 -4.39
C THR A 57 8.89 2.49 -3.51
N VAL A 58 9.02 3.67 -4.11
CA VAL A 58 8.94 4.95 -3.39
C VAL A 58 7.53 5.51 -3.50
N MET A 59 6.87 5.67 -2.35
CA MET A 59 5.50 6.14 -2.27
C MET A 59 5.43 7.66 -2.14
N ALA A 60 4.52 8.28 -2.88
CA ALA A 60 4.02 9.60 -2.54
C ALA A 60 2.89 9.48 -1.51
N THR A 61 2.87 10.40 -0.55
CA THR A 61 1.95 10.37 0.60
C THR A 61 1.05 11.60 0.61
N ARG A 62 1.58 12.79 0.26
CA ARG A 62 0.90 14.10 0.39
C ARG A 62 1.10 14.99 -0.82
N SER A 63 0.47 16.16 -0.86
CA SER A 63 0.59 17.07 -2.03
C SER A 63 2.02 17.49 -2.37
N GLN A 64 2.88 17.68 -1.35
CA GLN A 64 4.23 18.24 -1.49
C GLN A 64 5.25 17.22 -2.04
N ASP A 65 5.13 15.95 -1.69
CA ASP A 65 6.07 14.91 -2.14
C ASP A 65 5.77 14.40 -3.57
N GLN A 66 4.58 14.70 -4.10
CA GLN A 66 4.21 14.35 -5.48
C GLN A 66 5.21 14.86 -6.51
N ALA A 67 5.65 16.11 -6.38
CA ALA A 67 6.59 16.73 -7.32
C ALA A 67 7.98 16.11 -7.20
N LEU A 68 8.42 15.81 -5.97
CA LEU A 68 9.69 15.12 -5.72
C LEU A 68 9.71 13.74 -6.36
N LEU A 69 8.60 13.03 -6.29
CA LEU A 69 8.50 11.72 -6.91
C LEU A 69 8.47 11.80 -8.44
N VAL A 70 7.89 12.86 -9.02
CA VAL A 70 7.98 13.13 -10.46
C VAL A 70 9.44 13.37 -10.87
N ASP A 71 10.18 14.17 -10.10
CA ASP A 71 11.61 14.42 -10.36
C ASP A 71 12.43 13.14 -10.23
N LEU A 72 12.14 12.32 -9.21
CA LEU A 72 12.78 11.02 -9.01
C LEU A 72 12.49 10.05 -10.16
N ALA A 73 11.26 10.05 -10.68
CA ALA A 73 10.84 9.26 -11.84
C ALA A 73 11.51 9.73 -13.16
N ALA A 74 11.80 11.02 -13.28
CA ALA A 74 12.56 11.58 -14.39
C ALA A 74 14.07 11.30 -14.29
N SER A 75 14.58 11.03 -13.08
CA SER A 75 16.00 10.80 -12.83
C SER A 75 16.50 9.46 -13.42
N PRO A 76 17.84 9.28 -13.54
CA PRO A 76 18.43 7.99 -13.93
C PRO A 76 18.15 6.85 -12.94
N LEU A 77 17.74 7.15 -11.71
CA LEU A 77 17.41 6.14 -10.70
C LEU A 77 16.09 5.42 -11.01
N ALA A 78 15.22 5.95 -11.86
CA ALA A 78 13.94 5.29 -12.15
C ALA A 78 14.10 4.04 -13.02
N ILE A 79 13.41 2.96 -12.67
CA ILE A 79 13.27 1.76 -13.50
C ILE A 79 12.10 1.98 -14.46
N ARG A 80 12.35 1.91 -15.76
CA ARG A 80 11.37 2.27 -16.80
C ARG A 80 10.84 1.08 -17.60
N ASP A 81 11.56 -0.03 -17.58
CA ASP A 81 11.22 -1.23 -18.31
C ASP A 81 11.40 -2.49 -17.42
N PRO A 82 10.62 -3.55 -17.67
CA PRO A 82 10.70 -4.79 -16.92
C PRO A 82 12.06 -5.48 -16.95
N GLU A 83 12.82 -5.35 -18.04
CA GLU A 83 14.11 -6.02 -18.21
C GLU A 83 15.17 -5.43 -17.26
N SER A 84 15.05 -4.12 -17.00
CA SER A 84 15.89 -3.42 -16.04
C SER A 84 15.64 -3.88 -14.59
N LEU A 85 14.43 -4.39 -14.28
CA LEU A 85 14.09 -4.87 -12.95
C LEU A 85 14.84 -6.18 -12.60
N GLY A 86 15.88 -6.06 -11.78
CA GLY A 86 16.74 -7.18 -11.38
C GLY A 86 18.03 -7.33 -12.21
N SER A 87 18.21 -6.53 -13.26
CA SER A 87 19.49 -6.43 -13.99
C SER A 87 20.62 -5.76 -13.18
N VAL A 88 20.25 -5.07 -12.09
CA VAL A 88 21.11 -4.27 -11.21
C VAL A 88 22.06 -5.13 -10.36
N LEU A 89 21.89 -6.46 -10.36
CA LEU A 89 22.62 -7.39 -9.48
C LEU A 89 24.03 -7.75 -9.96
N GLY A 90 24.46 -7.25 -11.13
CA GLY A 90 25.84 -7.41 -11.58
C GLY A 90 26.77 -6.43 -10.85
N ALA A 91 27.89 -6.93 -10.30
CA ALA A 91 28.97 -6.13 -9.70
C ALA A 91 29.62 -5.05 -10.61
N ARG A 92 29.12 -4.91 -11.86
CA ARG A 92 29.60 -3.99 -12.89
C ARG A 92 28.54 -2.97 -13.36
N SER A 93 27.30 -3.05 -12.89
CA SER A 93 26.30 -2.02 -13.21
C SER A 93 26.52 -0.78 -12.34
N PRO A 94 26.50 0.43 -12.91
CA PRO A 94 26.57 1.66 -12.13
C PRO A 94 25.45 1.68 -11.09
N ARG A 95 25.80 1.76 -9.80
CA ARG A 95 24.82 1.78 -8.70
C ARG A 95 23.93 3.05 -8.71
N ASN A 96 24.15 3.98 -9.64
CA ASN A 96 23.45 5.25 -9.77
C ASN A 96 22.31 5.24 -10.81
N THR A 97 21.89 4.07 -11.30
CA THR A 97 20.77 3.96 -12.26
C THR A 97 19.80 2.81 -11.92
N GLY A 98 18.52 2.98 -12.24
CA GLY A 98 17.54 1.89 -12.28
C GLY A 98 17.26 1.18 -10.96
N ARG A 99 16.99 1.93 -9.89
CA ARG A 99 16.67 1.42 -8.55
C ARG A 99 15.28 1.78 -8.04
N VAL A 100 14.56 2.71 -8.65
CA VAL A 100 13.33 3.26 -8.10
C VAL A 100 12.13 2.92 -8.96
N ILE A 101 11.09 2.39 -8.32
CA ILE A 101 9.73 2.32 -8.87
C ILE A 101 8.91 3.42 -8.18
N PRO A 102 8.47 4.47 -8.89
CA PRO A 102 7.63 5.49 -8.29
C PRO A 102 6.22 4.95 -8.08
N SER A 103 5.59 5.34 -6.98
CA SER A 103 4.19 5.04 -6.69
C SER A 103 3.45 6.34 -6.36
N PHE A 104 2.42 6.66 -7.14
CA PHE A 104 1.65 7.88 -6.97
C PHE A 104 0.33 7.60 -6.26
N GLY A 105 0.15 8.18 -5.08
CA GLY A 105 -1.05 8.01 -4.27
C GLY A 105 -1.31 9.22 -3.39
N TRP A 106 -2.53 9.27 -2.87
CA TRP A 106 -2.95 10.25 -1.87
C TRP A 106 -3.33 9.48 -0.62
N HIS A 107 -2.53 9.67 0.42
CA HIS A 107 -2.68 8.93 1.65
C HIS A 107 -3.96 9.34 2.41
N PRO A 108 -4.66 8.41 3.10
CA PRO A 108 -5.86 8.71 3.89
C PRO A 108 -5.70 9.88 4.86
N TRP A 109 -4.50 10.09 5.39
CA TRP A 109 -4.20 11.18 6.32
C TRP A 109 -4.43 12.56 5.73
N PHE A 110 -4.20 12.72 4.42
CA PHE A 110 -4.32 13.96 3.69
C PHE A 110 -5.60 14.00 2.83
N SER A 111 -6.46 13.00 2.94
CA SER A 111 -7.71 12.93 2.15
C SER A 111 -8.68 14.09 2.42
N HIS A 112 -8.56 14.76 3.59
CA HIS A 112 -9.27 16.00 3.89
C HIS A 112 -8.89 17.17 2.96
N GLN A 113 -7.78 17.08 2.22
CA GLN A 113 -7.38 18.11 1.25
C GLN A 113 -8.13 17.99 -0.08
N LEU A 114 -8.94 16.94 -0.24
CA LEU A 114 -9.69 16.66 -1.46
C LEU A 114 -11.20 16.74 -1.18
N TYR A 115 -11.97 17.19 -2.17
CA TYR A 115 -13.42 17.09 -2.15
C TYR A 115 -13.93 16.34 -3.38
N ASP A 116 -15.02 15.60 -3.20
CA ASP A 116 -15.68 14.90 -4.30
C ASP A 116 -16.46 15.92 -5.12
N ASP A 117 -16.00 16.16 -6.34
CA ASP A 117 -16.63 17.05 -7.31
C ASP A 117 -17.49 16.31 -8.34
N SER A 118 -17.57 14.98 -8.23
CA SER A 118 -18.45 14.14 -9.06
C SER A 118 -19.90 14.15 -8.59
N VAL A 119 -20.14 14.50 -7.33
CA VAL A 119 -21.49 14.68 -6.77
C VAL A 119 -22.12 16.00 -7.27
N PRO A 120 -23.47 16.10 -7.26
CA PRO A 120 -24.17 17.33 -7.59
C PRO A 120 -23.67 18.52 -6.78
N GLU A 121 -23.73 19.72 -7.37
CA GLU A 121 -23.14 20.93 -6.79
C GLU A 121 -23.62 21.24 -5.35
N GLY A 122 -24.89 20.97 -5.04
CA GLY A 122 -25.44 21.17 -3.69
C GLY A 122 -25.02 20.12 -2.65
N GLU A 123 -24.40 19.01 -3.07
CA GLU A 123 -23.88 17.95 -2.19
C GLU A 123 -22.36 18.05 -1.99
N ARG A 124 -21.68 18.91 -2.77
CA ARG A 124 -20.24 19.12 -2.64
C ARG A 124 -19.93 19.74 -1.29
N THR A 125 -18.90 19.20 -0.64
CA THR A 125 -18.45 19.73 0.65
C THR A 125 -17.68 21.04 0.51
N TYR A 126 -17.13 21.34 -0.67
CA TYR A 126 -16.51 22.62 -0.98
C TYR A 126 -17.19 23.24 -2.20
N ASN A 127 -17.84 24.40 -2.01
CA ASN A 127 -18.47 25.13 -3.10
C ASN A 127 -18.36 26.66 -2.89
N PRO A 128 -17.41 27.33 -3.54
CA PRO A 128 -17.28 28.79 -3.43
C PRO A 128 -18.25 29.58 -4.33
N GLY A 129 -19.21 28.91 -5.01
CA GLY A 129 -20.26 29.58 -5.80
C GLY A 129 -19.75 30.42 -6.96
N GLY A 130 -18.53 30.17 -7.45
CA GLY A 130 -17.85 30.98 -8.47
C GLY A 130 -17.38 32.36 -7.97
N SER A 131 -17.50 32.65 -6.67
CA SER A 131 -17.00 33.88 -6.07
C SER A 131 -15.47 33.87 -5.99
N SER A 132 -14.87 35.01 -6.30
CA SER A 132 -13.44 35.27 -6.09
C SER A 132 -13.18 36.06 -4.80
N SER A 133 -14.20 36.27 -3.96
CA SER A 133 -14.06 36.93 -2.67
C SER A 133 -13.30 36.03 -1.70
N GLU A 134 -12.27 36.57 -1.05
CA GLU A 134 -11.47 35.82 -0.07
C GLU A 134 -12.31 35.33 1.12
N THR A 135 -13.34 36.10 1.51
CA THR A 135 -14.26 35.71 2.58
C THR A 135 -15.09 34.49 2.19
N ASP A 136 -15.67 34.48 1.00
CA ASP A 136 -16.52 33.39 0.53
C ASP A 136 -15.69 32.10 0.33
N LEU A 137 -14.47 32.25 -0.18
CA LEU A 137 -13.52 31.13 -0.31
C LEU A 137 -13.14 30.55 1.06
N ARG A 138 -12.97 31.41 2.06
CA ARG A 138 -12.65 31.02 3.43
C ARG A 138 -13.83 30.31 4.10
N GLU A 139 -15.04 30.81 3.93
CA GLU A 139 -16.27 30.18 4.45
C GLU A 139 -16.50 28.80 3.82
N ALA A 140 -16.44 28.68 2.50
CA ALA A 140 -16.56 27.39 1.80
C ALA A 140 -15.50 26.38 2.25
N LYS A 141 -14.26 26.85 2.51
CA LYS A 141 -13.18 26.01 3.05
C LYS A 141 -13.51 25.51 4.45
N HIS A 142 -14.05 26.36 5.32
CA HIS A 142 -14.44 25.98 6.69
C HIS A 142 -15.59 24.97 6.66
N GLU A 143 -16.58 25.16 5.79
CA GLU A 143 -17.69 24.21 5.59
C GLU A 143 -17.20 22.83 5.16
N HIS A 144 -16.25 22.78 4.22
CA HIS A 144 -15.64 21.52 3.80
C HIS A 144 -15.01 20.77 4.96
N TYR A 145 -14.15 21.43 5.74
CA TYR A 145 -13.46 20.80 6.86
C TYR A 145 -14.42 20.40 7.99
N ALA A 146 -15.47 21.18 8.25
CA ALA A 146 -16.54 20.78 9.15
C ALA A 146 -17.28 19.51 8.69
N ALA A 147 -17.48 19.36 7.37
CA ALA A 147 -18.15 18.21 6.79
C ALA A 147 -17.30 16.93 6.77
N VAL A 148 -15.98 17.04 6.56
CA VAL A 148 -15.10 15.87 6.37
C VAL A 148 -14.31 15.46 7.61
N LEU A 149 -14.21 16.30 8.64
CA LEU A 149 -13.49 15.98 9.88
C LEU A 149 -14.42 15.52 11.01
N SER A 150 -13.86 14.74 11.94
CA SER A 150 -14.52 14.22 13.13
C SER A 150 -13.59 14.23 14.36
N PRO A 151 -13.98 14.81 15.50
CA PRO A 151 -15.19 15.63 15.68
C PRO A 151 -15.14 16.86 14.76
N SER A 152 -16.32 17.42 14.43
CA SER A 152 -16.36 18.64 13.62
C SER A 152 -15.59 19.75 14.36
N PRO A 153 -14.64 20.44 13.70
CA PRO A 153 -14.03 21.65 14.25
C PRO A 153 -15.10 22.64 14.72
N ALA A 154 -14.87 23.28 15.86
CA ALA A 154 -15.75 24.34 16.32
C ALA A 154 -15.63 25.54 15.35
N PRO A 155 -16.73 26.22 15.00
CA PRO A 155 -16.66 27.42 14.16
C PRO A 155 -15.78 28.54 14.74
N THR A 156 -15.56 28.51 16.06
CA THR A 156 -14.67 29.43 16.77
C THR A 156 -13.18 29.09 16.61
N ASP A 157 -12.84 27.86 16.22
CA ASP A 157 -11.46 27.40 15.99
C ASP A 157 -10.99 27.78 14.58
N THR A 158 -11.04 29.08 14.31
CA THR A 158 -10.70 29.64 13.00
C THR A 158 -9.22 29.45 12.66
N ALA A 159 -8.32 29.49 13.66
CA ALA A 159 -6.89 29.32 13.45
C ALA A 159 -6.54 27.93 12.89
N PHE A 160 -7.13 26.85 13.42
CA PHE A 160 -6.94 25.50 12.89
C PHE A 160 -7.45 25.40 11.45
N LEU A 161 -8.69 25.83 11.19
CA LEU A 161 -9.31 25.77 9.86
C LEU A 161 -8.55 26.63 8.83
N ASP A 162 -8.07 27.80 9.24
CA ASP A 162 -7.31 28.70 8.38
C ASP A 162 -5.94 28.12 8.02
N SER A 163 -5.33 27.33 8.91
CA SER A 163 -4.04 26.66 8.68
C SER A 163 -4.09 25.51 7.66
N LEU A 164 -5.27 24.89 7.46
CA LEU A 164 -5.44 23.80 6.51
C LEU A 164 -5.36 24.34 5.07
N PRO A 165 -5.01 23.55 4.05
CA PRO A 165 -4.92 24.03 2.67
C PRO A 165 -6.31 24.33 2.07
N THR A 166 -6.35 24.88 0.86
CA THR A 166 -7.61 24.98 0.11
C THR A 166 -7.95 23.61 -0.50
N PRO A 167 -9.19 23.10 -0.35
CA PRO A 167 -9.58 21.81 -0.91
C PRO A 167 -9.41 21.75 -2.44
N THR A 168 -8.86 20.66 -2.93
CA THR A 168 -8.63 20.40 -4.36
C THR A 168 -9.69 19.43 -4.91
N PRO A 169 -10.20 19.61 -6.14
CA PRO A 169 -11.14 18.67 -6.72
C PRO A 169 -10.51 17.28 -6.88
N LEU A 170 -11.20 16.24 -6.44
CA LEU A 170 -10.74 14.85 -6.56
C LEU A 170 -10.50 14.48 -8.03
N SER A 171 -11.37 14.91 -8.95
CA SER A 171 -11.20 14.67 -10.39
C SER A 171 -9.90 15.24 -10.95
N ALA A 172 -9.49 16.44 -10.51
CA ALA A 172 -8.28 17.10 -10.97
C ALA A 172 -7.02 16.36 -10.51
N TYR A 173 -7.03 15.85 -9.26
CA TYR A 173 -5.97 14.98 -8.76
C TYR A 173 -5.89 13.68 -9.56
N ILE A 174 -7.03 12.98 -9.76
CA ILE A 174 -7.07 11.72 -10.51
C ILE A 174 -6.54 11.91 -11.94
N ALA A 175 -6.93 12.98 -12.63
CA ALA A 175 -6.44 13.28 -13.98
C ALA A 175 -4.92 13.53 -14.01
N THR A 176 -4.39 14.25 -13.01
CA THR A 176 -2.94 14.49 -12.88
C THR A 176 -2.18 13.19 -12.63
N THR A 177 -2.70 12.33 -11.75
CA THR A 177 -2.09 11.03 -11.45
C THR A 177 -2.17 10.10 -12.65
N GLU A 178 -3.27 10.10 -13.41
CA GLU A 178 -3.40 9.34 -14.65
C GLU A 178 -2.31 9.71 -15.66
N ALA A 179 -2.02 11.01 -15.85
CA ALA A 179 -0.95 11.47 -16.72
C ALA A 179 0.42 10.94 -16.26
N ARG A 180 0.74 11.06 -14.96
CA ARG A 180 2.00 10.56 -14.39
C ARG A 180 2.16 9.05 -14.56
N LEU A 181 1.09 8.28 -14.39
CA LEU A 181 1.10 6.82 -14.58
C LEU A 181 1.27 6.42 -16.06
N LYS A 182 0.81 7.25 -17.00
CA LYS A 182 1.04 7.03 -18.44
C LYS A 182 2.50 7.33 -18.81
N ASP A 183 3.08 8.36 -18.23
CA ASP A 183 4.49 8.73 -18.44
C ASP A 183 5.47 7.74 -17.78
N ASN A 184 5.02 6.97 -16.79
CA ASN A 184 5.84 6.02 -16.05
C ASN A 184 5.24 4.60 -16.11
N PRO A 185 5.64 3.77 -17.10
CA PRO A 185 5.01 2.48 -17.37
C PRO A 185 5.05 1.45 -16.25
N LEU A 186 5.97 1.56 -15.28
CA LEU A 186 6.06 0.66 -14.13
C LEU A 186 5.54 1.30 -12.82
N ALA A 187 5.08 2.54 -12.87
CA ALA A 187 4.63 3.23 -11.67
C ALA A 187 3.38 2.57 -11.07
N LEU A 188 3.31 2.56 -9.75
CA LEU A 188 2.18 2.03 -9.00
C LEU A 188 1.21 3.15 -8.59
N VAL A 189 0.05 2.75 -8.06
CA VAL A 189 -0.83 3.66 -7.31
C VAL A 189 -0.72 3.36 -5.81
N GLY A 190 -0.22 4.32 -5.05
CA GLY A 190 0.12 4.14 -3.64
C GLY A 190 0.98 5.30 -3.14
N GLU A 191 0.93 5.68 -1.88
CA GLU A 191 0.19 4.99 -0.82
C GLU A 191 -1.27 5.47 -0.77
N ILE A 192 -2.21 4.53 -0.81
CA ILE A 192 -3.67 4.80 -0.76
C ILE A 192 -4.28 3.93 0.33
N GLY A 193 -5.41 4.29 0.95
CA GLY A 193 -6.00 3.38 1.93
C GLY A 193 -6.97 4.04 2.89
N LEU A 194 -7.09 3.42 4.06
CA LEU A 194 -7.93 3.88 5.17
C LEU A 194 -7.15 3.87 6.49
N ASP A 195 -7.29 4.94 7.27
CA ASP A 195 -6.71 5.06 8.60
C ASP A 195 -7.76 5.62 9.58
N LYS A 196 -8.13 4.81 10.57
CA LYS A 196 -9.07 5.23 11.61
C LYS A 196 -8.39 5.95 12.78
N ALA A 197 -7.11 5.69 13.01
CA ALA A 197 -6.39 6.12 14.22
C ALA A 197 -5.72 7.49 14.06
N PHE A 198 -5.39 7.89 12.84
CA PHE A 198 -4.64 9.11 12.58
C PHE A 198 -5.42 10.37 12.91
N ARG A 199 -4.74 11.28 13.61
CA ARG A 199 -5.22 12.61 13.96
C ARG A 199 -4.42 13.67 13.22
N LEU A 200 -5.08 14.72 12.75
CA LEU A 200 -4.42 15.80 12.02
C LEU A 200 -3.48 16.57 12.97
N PRO A 201 -2.28 16.99 12.53
CA PRO A 201 -1.43 17.86 13.32
C PRO A 201 -2.06 19.26 13.47
N GLN A 202 -1.80 19.91 14.59
CA GLN A 202 -2.18 21.31 14.83
C GLN A 202 -1.41 22.26 13.90
N ALA A 203 -1.84 23.52 13.83
CA ALA A 203 -1.09 24.56 13.12
C ALA A 203 0.30 24.74 13.75
N PHE A 204 1.28 25.14 12.93
CA PHE A 204 2.54 25.65 13.49
C PHE A 204 2.26 26.95 14.24
N ASP A 205 2.91 27.12 15.40
CA ASP A 205 3.11 28.45 15.96
C ASP A 205 4.26 29.16 15.21
N ASP A 206 4.37 30.47 15.42
CA ASP A 206 5.34 31.29 14.67
C ASP A 206 6.81 30.88 14.94
N GLU A 207 7.09 30.39 16.15
CA GLU A 207 8.43 30.01 16.61
C GLU A 207 8.88 28.67 16.01
N THR A 208 8.02 27.65 16.09
CA THR A 208 8.25 26.32 15.50
C THR A 208 8.33 26.37 13.98
N ARG A 209 7.55 27.26 13.33
CA ARG A 209 7.67 27.50 11.89
C ARG A 209 9.03 28.07 11.50
N ALA A 210 9.58 28.97 12.32
CA ALA A 210 10.89 29.59 12.06
C ALA A 210 12.06 28.63 12.32
N ALA A 211 11.92 27.70 13.26
CA ALA A 211 12.92 26.69 13.62
C ALA A 211 12.81 25.38 12.80
N ARG A 212 11.91 25.34 11.81
CA ARG A 212 11.65 24.15 10.99
C ARG A 212 12.91 23.66 10.27
N ASP A 213 13.17 22.36 10.32
CA ASP A 213 14.24 21.74 9.55
C ASP A 213 13.95 21.80 8.04
N SER A 214 14.82 22.50 7.31
CA SER A 214 14.74 22.63 5.85
C SER A 214 15.00 21.34 5.08
N ALA A 215 15.60 20.32 5.71
CA ALA A 215 15.84 19.02 5.09
C ALA A 215 14.56 18.17 4.94
N LEU A 216 13.53 18.45 5.75
CA LEU A 216 12.24 17.76 5.73
C LEU A 216 11.35 18.29 4.61
N THR A 217 10.65 17.38 3.93
CA THR A 217 9.62 17.75 2.96
C THR A 217 8.42 18.37 3.69
N PRO A 218 7.96 19.57 3.32
CA PRO A 218 6.85 20.25 3.99
C PRO A 218 5.55 19.45 4.03
N GLY A 219 4.76 19.68 5.08
CA GLY A 219 3.40 19.15 5.21
C GLY A 219 3.30 17.83 5.98
N GLY A 220 4.41 17.31 6.49
CA GLY A 220 4.43 16.19 7.44
C GLY A 220 4.01 16.61 8.85
N ARG A 221 4.05 15.70 9.83
CA ARG A 221 3.76 16.05 11.24
C ARG A 221 4.80 17.00 11.81
N GLU A 222 6.09 16.73 11.57
CA GLU A 222 7.21 17.59 11.96
C GLU A 222 7.20 17.93 13.46
N GLY A 223 6.97 16.91 14.30
CA GLY A 223 6.90 17.07 15.76
C GLY A 223 5.64 17.77 16.30
N ARG A 224 4.74 18.28 15.44
CA ARG A 224 3.55 19.01 15.88
C ARG A 224 2.64 18.15 16.76
N MET A 225 2.01 18.81 17.72
CA MET A 225 0.95 18.21 18.53
C MET A 225 -0.22 17.80 17.64
N LEU A 226 -0.86 16.68 18.00
CA LEU A 226 -2.03 16.20 17.28
C LEU A 226 -3.29 16.93 17.77
N SER A 227 -4.12 17.33 16.83
CA SER A 227 -5.47 17.82 17.06
C SER A 227 -6.41 16.66 17.42
N PRO A 228 -7.60 16.89 17.98
CA PRO A 228 -8.59 15.82 18.15
C PRO A 228 -9.23 15.35 16.83
N GLN A 229 -9.03 16.05 15.72
CA GLN A 229 -9.69 15.79 14.45
C GLN A 229 -9.05 14.63 13.67
N HIS A 230 -9.92 13.79 13.10
CA HIS A 230 -9.59 12.72 12.17
C HIS A 230 -10.44 12.91 10.91
N VAL A 231 -9.99 12.38 9.77
CA VAL A 231 -10.82 12.39 8.56
C VAL A 231 -11.92 11.33 8.68
N ARG A 232 -13.17 11.69 8.40
CA ARG A 232 -14.31 10.77 8.44
C ARG A 232 -14.08 9.58 7.50
N MET A 233 -14.39 8.38 7.98
CA MET A 233 -14.16 7.13 7.24
C MET A 233 -14.85 7.12 5.87
N ASN A 234 -16.06 7.67 5.77
CA ASN A 234 -16.78 7.77 4.50
C ASN A 234 -16.02 8.63 3.48
N HIS A 235 -15.41 9.73 3.91
CA HIS A 235 -14.62 10.60 3.04
C HIS A 235 -13.35 9.91 2.55
N GLN A 236 -12.62 9.24 3.45
CA GLN A 236 -11.47 8.42 3.07
C GLN A 236 -11.85 7.33 2.05
N THR A 237 -13.02 6.69 2.24
CA THR A 237 -13.54 5.65 1.35
C THR A 237 -13.82 6.17 -0.06
N VAL A 238 -14.36 7.39 -0.19
CA VAL A 238 -14.60 8.03 -1.50
C VAL A 238 -13.28 8.24 -2.25
N VAL A 239 -12.28 8.82 -1.57
CA VAL A 239 -10.95 9.05 -2.15
C VAL A 239 -10.27 7.73 -2.53
N LEU A 240 -10.33 6.70 -1.67
CA LEU A 240 -9.78 5.39 -1.95
C LEU A 240 -10.43 4.75 -3.19
N LYS A 241 -11.76 4.79 -3.32
CA LYS A 241 -12.47 4.23 -4.48
C LYS A 241 -12.04 4.85 -5.80
N ALA A 242 -11.87 6.17 -5.84
CA ALA A 242 -11.41 6.86 -7.04
C ALA A 242 -9.99 6.43 -7.45
N GLN A 243 -9.08 6.25 -6.49
CA GLN A 243 -7.72 5.80 -6.75
C GLN A 243 -7.66 4.33 -7.18
N LEU A 244 -8.49 3.45 -6.59
CA LEU A 244 -8.61 2.05 -7.00
C LEU A 244 -9.16 1.93 -8.43
N ALA A 245 -10.17 2.74 -8.78
CA ALA A 245 -10.74 2.76 -10.12
C ALA A 245 -9.70 3.21 -11.15
N LEU A 246 -8.90 4.24 -10.84
CA LEU A 246 -7.78 4.67 -11.68
C LEU A 246 -6.77 3.54 -11.90
N ALA A 247 -6.31 2.91 -10.81
CA ALA A 247 -5.37 1.80 -10.89
C ALA A 247 -5.91 0.62 -11.70
N GLY A 248 -7.18 0.25 -11.50
CA GLY A 248 -7.85 -0.77 -12.30
C GLY A 248 -7.92 -0.41 -13.78
N SER A 249 -8.29 0.82 -14.11
CA SER A 249 -8.43 1.32 -15.48
C SER A 249 -7.11 1.27 -16.27
N LEU A 250 -5.98 1.40 -15.57
CA LEU A 250 -4.64 1.36 -16.15
C LEU A 250 -3.91 0.03 -15.91
N GLY A 251 -4.53 -0.93 -15.22
CA GLY A 251 -3.90 -2.20 -14.85
C GLY A 251 -2.71 -2.07 -13.89
N ARG A 252 -2.66 -1.01 -13.09
CA ARG A 252 -1.57 -0.74 -12.12
C ARG A 252 -1.74 -1.56 -10.85
N ALA A 253 -0.62 -2.04 -10.30
CA ALA A 253 -0.63 -2.58 -8.94
C ALA A 253 -0.80 -1.44 -7.93
N VAL A 254 -1.33 -1.79 -6.75
CA VAL A 254 -1.56 -0.82 -5.68
C VAL A 254 -0.87 -1.21 -4.38
N SER A 255 -0.41 -0.21 -3.64
CA SER A 255 0.06 -0.35 -2.26
C SER A 255 -0.97 0.29 -1.32
N VAL A 256 -1.53 -0.51 -0.40
CA VAL A 256 -2.74 -0.16 0.35
C VAL A 256 -2.50 -0.10 1.85
N HIS A 257 -2.74 1.09 2.43
CA HIS A 257 -2.70 1.38 3.85
C HIS A 257 -3.98 0.93 4.57
N GLY A 258 -3.82 0.36 5.75
CA GLY A 258 -4.95 -0.14 6.54
C GLY A 258 -4.69 -0.17 8.04
N VAL A 259 -5.06 0.90 8.74
CA VAL A 259 -4.89 1.00 10.20
C VAL A 259 -6.25 1.09 10.90
N GLN A 260 -6.54 0.09 11.75
CA GLN A 260 -7.78 -0.02 12.53
C GLN A 260 -9.08 0.09 11.70
N ALA A 261 -9.00 -0.24 10.41
CA ALA A 261 -10.10 -0.11 9.44
C ALA A 261 -10.28 -1.39 8.60
N HIS A 262 -9.78 -2.54 9.05
CA HIS A 262 -9.67 -3.77 8.24
C HIS A 262 -10.98 -4.21 7.56
N GLY A 263 -12.12 -4.17 8.27
CA GLY A 263 -13.41 -4.54 7.69
C GLY A 263 -13.86 -3.58 6.59
N VAL A 264 -13.84 -2.27 6.86
CA VAL A 264 -14.21 -1.24 5.88
C VAL A 264 -13.27 -1.26 4.67
N LEU A 265 -11.98 -1.51 4.90
CA LEU A 265 -10.99 -1.64 3.85
C LEU A 265 -11.29 -2.84 2.95
N HIS A 266 -11.52 -4.01 3.54
CA HIS A 266 -11.90 -5.22 2.81
C HIS A 266 -13.16 -4.98 1.99
N ASP A 267 -14.21 -4.41 2.58
CA ASP A 267 -15.47 -4.14 1.90
C ASP A 267 -15.31 -3.13 0.74
N THR A 268 -14.44 -2.13 0.92
CA THR A 268 -14.14 -1.14 -0.11
C THR A 268 -13.40 -1.76 -1.30
N LEU A 269 -12.40 -2.60 -1.01
CA LEU A 269 -11.68 -3.35 -2.04
C LEU A 269 -12.63 -4.34 -2.74
N ALA A 270 -13.42 -5.09 -1.98
CA ALA A 270 -14.41 -6.04 -2.50
C ALA A 270 -15.45 -5.39 -3.42
N ALA A 271 -15.88 -4.17 -3.08
CA ALA A 271 -16.79 -3.42 -3.93
C ALA A 271 -16.20 -3.12 -5.32
N SER A 272 -14.87 -2.99 -5.46
CA SER A 272 -14.21 -2.69 -6.74
C SER A 272 -14.26 -3.86 -7.73
N TRP A 273 -14.31 -5.10 -7.24
CA TRP A 273 -14.34 -6.30 -8.08
C TRP A 273 -15.67 -7.07 -8.03
N LYS A 274 -16.72 -6.44 -7.50
CA LYS A 274 -18.05 -7.04 -7.44
C LYS A 274 -18.55 -7.41 -8.84
N GLY A 275 -18.94 -8.66 -9.04
CA GLY A 275 -19.36 -9.20 -10.33
C GLY A 275 -18.22 -9.71 -11.22
N HIS A 276 -16.97 -9.64 -10.74
CA HIS A 276 -15.77 -10.16 -11.42
C HIS A 276 -15.12 -11.32 -10.65
N GLU A 277 -15.81 -11.87 -9.66
CA GLU A 277 -15.30 -12.94 -8.81
C GLU A 277 -14.98 -14.21 -9.63
N LYS A 278 -13.90 -14.90 -9.24
CA LYS A 278 -13.55 -16.20 -9.79
C LYS A 278 -14.57 -17.23 -9.33
N GLU A 279 -14.98 -18.08 -10.26
CA GLU A 279 -15.83 -19.23 -9.95
C GLU A 279 -15.07 -20.21 -9.05
N VAL A 280 -15.53 -20.35 -7.80
CA VAL A 280 -14.94 -21.30 -6.85
C VAL A 280 -15.63 -22.65 -7.04
N LEU A 281 -14.97 -23.54 -7.78
CA LEU A 281 -15.44 -24.92 -7.92
C LEU A 281 -15.45 -25.62 -6.57
N SER A 282 -16.54 -26.32 -6.27
CA SER A 282 -16.65 -27.10 -5.04
C SER A 282 -15.60 -28.23 -5.00
N ARG A 283 -15.23 -28.70 -3.80
CA ARG A 283 -14.32 -29.86 -3.65
C ARG A 283 -14.77 -31.06 -4.49
N ARG A 284 -16.09 -31.32 -4.53
CA ARG A 284 -16.71 -32.37 -5.35
C ARG A 284 -16.56 -32.13 -6.86
N GLN A 285 -16.67 -30.88 -7.32
CA GLN A 285 -16.44 -30.53 -8.73
C GLN A 285 -14.96 -30.64 -9.10
N LYS A 286 -14.05 -30.19 -8.23
CA LYS A 286 -12.60 -30.36 -8.41
C LYS A 286 -12.21 -31.84 -8.48
N ARG A 287 -12.77 -32.66 -7.60
CA ARG A 287 -12.57 -34.12 -7.58
C ARG A 287 -13.10 -34.79 -8.84
N ARG A 288 -14.30 -34.43 -9.34
CA ARG A 288 -14.83 -34.96 -10.61
C ARG A 288 -14.02 -34.53 -11.84
N ILE A 289 -13.40 -33.34 -11.81
CA ILE A 289 -12.49 -32.88 -12.88
C ILE A 289 -11.16 -33.64 -12.81
N ALA A 290 -10.64 -33.88 -11.60
CA ALA A 290 -9.43 -34.67 -11.38
C ALA A 290 -9.63 -36.15 -11.75
N GLU A 291 -10.76 -36.74 -11.38
CA GLU A 291 -11.14 -38.12 -11.74
C GLU A 291 -11.48 -38.28 -13.24
N GLY A 292 -11.83 -37.18 -13.92
CA GLY A 292 -12.05 -37.15 -15.38
C GLY A 292 -10.83 -36.77 -16.20
N ALA A 293 -9.70 -36.47 -15.56
CA ALA A 293 -8.41 -36.20 -16.19
C ALA A 293 -7.54 -37.46 -16.06
N GLU A 294 -7.80 -38.45 -16.92
CA GLU A 294 -6.86 -39.56 -17.04
C GLU A 294 -5.52 -39.06 -17.57
N ASP A 295 -4.47 -39.43 -16.82
CA ASP A 295 -3.06 -39.50 -17.19
C ASP A 295 -2.17 -38.25 -16.95
N PHE A 296 -1.85 -37.96 -15.68
CA PHE A 296 -0.46 -37.75 -15.24
C PHE A 296 -0.29 -37.92 -13.71
N SER A 297 0.19 -39.11 -13.33
CA SER A 297 0.93 -39.52 -12.12
C SER A 297 0.94 -38.64 -10.86
N SER A 298 0.25 -39.15 -9.83
CA SER A 298 0.72 -39.45 -8.46
C SER A 298 1.40 -38.37 -7.59
N SER A 299 0.68 -37.92 -6.57
CA SER A 299 1.17 -37.96 -5.18
C SER A 299 -0.03 -38.02 -4.22
N SER A 300 0.04 -38.98 -3.31
CA SER A 300 -0.82 -39.26 -2.18
C SER A 300 -1.01 -38.06 -1.27
N ASP A 301 -2.17 -37.95 -0.62
CA ASP A 301 -2.27 -37.80 0.83
C ASP A 301 -3.65 -38.28 1.31
N GLU A 302 -3.60 -39.16 2.29
CA GLU A 302 -4.72 -39.70 3.06
C GLU A 302 -5.04 -38.69 4.16
N ASP A 303 -6.29 -38.25 4.26
CA ASP A 303 -6.84 -37.74 5.52
C ASP A 303 -8.31 -38.15 5.61
N GLU A 304 -8.56 -38.93 6.65
CA GLU A 304 -9.82 -39.49 7.11
C GLU A 304 -10.54 -38.41 7.92
N ASP A 305 -11.73 -37.98 7.49
CA ASP A 305 -12.69 -37.34 8.40
C ASP A 305 -14.11 -37.60 7.86
N GLY A 306 -14.90 -38.23 8.71
CA GLY A 306 -16.28 -38.62 8.44
C GLY A 306 -17.23 -37.44 8.58
N ASP A 307 -18.11 -37.31 7.61
CA ASP A 307 -19.40 -36.66 7.79
C ASP A 307 -20.45 -37.53 7.08
N GLU A 308 -21.30 -38.13 7.90
CA GLU A 308 -22.54 -38.79 7.52
C GLU A 308 -23.58 -37.70 7.21
N ASP A 309 -24.09 -37.67 5.98
CA ASP A 309 -25.40 -37.08 5.72
C ASP A 309 -26.05 -37.82 4.53
N GLU A 310 -27.03 -38.64 4.88
CA GLU A 310 -28.00 -39.25 3.98
C GLU A 310 -29.05 -38.20 3.58
N ASP A 311 -29.34 -38.07 2.28
CA ASP A 311 -30.66 -38.33 1.68
C ASP A 311 -30.86 -37.60 0.32
N GLU A 312 -31.82 -38.13 -0.41
CA GLU A 312 -31.93 -38.39 -1.84
C GLU A 312 -32.45 -37.25 -2.74
N GLY A 313 -32.07 -37.37 -4.02
CA GLY A 313 -33.06 -37.37 -5.11
C GLY A 313 -33.44 -36.04 -5.77
N SER A 314 -32.86 -35.76 -6.93
CA SER A 314 -33.59 -35.79 -8.22
C SER A 314 -32.87 -35.03 -9.34
N SER A 315 -32.87 -35.66 -10.50
CA SER A 315 -32.33 -35.28 -11.79
C SER A 315 -32.93 -34.00 -12.39
N ASP A 316 -32.09 -33.14 -12.96
CA ASP A 316 -32.29 -32.62 -14.33
C ASP A 316 -31.09 -31.79 -14.80
N VAL A 317 -30.27 -32.39 -15.66
CA VAL A 317 -29.13 -31.73 -16.31
C VAL A 317 -29.62 -31.01 -17.57
N LYS A 318 -29.84 -29.69 -17.47
CA LYS A 318 -29.88 -28.82 -18.65
C LYS A 318 -28.48 -28.25 -18.91
N GLU A 319 -27.72 -28.92 -19.76
CA GLU A 319 -26.52 -28.39 -20.40
C GLU A 319 -26.84 -27.07 -21.12
N THR A 320 -26.38 -25.94 -20.59
CA THR A 320 -26.23 -24.70 -21.35
C THR A 320 -24.75 -24.44 -21.60
N LYS A 321 -24.26 -24.92 -22.74
CA LYS A 321 -22.92 -24.64 -23.26
C LYS A 321 -22.77 -23.14 -23.57
N LYS A 322 -22.38 -22.33 -22.59
CA LYS A 322 -21.78 -21.01 -22.84
C LYS A 322 -20.32 -21.21 -23.24
N LYS A 323 -20.06 -21.17 -24.55
CA LYS A 323 -18.71 -21.09 -25.14
C LYS A 323 -17.92 -19.94 -24.48
N LYS A 324 -16.92 -20.26 -23.64
CA LYS A 324 -15.89 -19.32 -23.18
C LYS A 324 -15.06 -18.91 -24.41
N LYS A 325 -15.37 -17.73 -24.94
CA LYS A 325 -14.52 -17.06 -25.93
C LYS A 325 -13.23 -16.66 -25.22
N LYS A 326 -12.11 -17.30 -25.58
CA LYS A 326 -10.75 -16.86 -25.23
C LYS A 326 -10.60 -15.41 -25.72
N LYS A 327 -10.69 -14.44 -24.80
CA LYS A 327 -10.30 -13.05 -25.08
C LYS A 327 -8.79 -12.98 -24.81
N ASN A 328 -8.03 -13.03 -25.89
CA ASN A 328 -6.65 -12.52 -25.89
C ASN A 328 -6.70 -11.03 -25.52
N GLY A 329 -5.83 -10.62 -24.59
CA GLY A 329 -5.41 -9.23 -24.35
C GLY A 329 -6.52 -8.18 -24.34
N ASP A 330 -7.29 -8.09 -23.26
CA ASP A 330 -8.13 -6.91 -23.02
C ASP A 330 -7.26 -5.84 -22.32
N ALA A 331 -6.64 -4.98 -23.11
CA ALA A 331 -6.01 -3.74 -22.67
C ALA A 331 -7.07 -2.66 -22.35
N GLY A 332 -8.22 -3.07 -21.82
CA GLY A 332 -9.23 -2.22 -21.20
C GLY A 332 -9.26 -2.52 -19.71
N GLY A 333 -8.90 -1.55 -18.88
CA GLY A 333 -8.70 -1.78 -17.46
C GLY A 333 -9.96 -2.23 -16.73
N LYS A 334 -9.77 -3.16 -15.80
CA LYS A 334 -10.82 -3.70 -14.93
C LYS A 334 -11.25 -2.62 -13.91
N PRO A 335 -12.43 -2.70 -13.29
CA PRO A 335 -12.80 -1.75 -12.23
C PRO A 335 -11.97 -1.90 -10.94
N PHE A 336 -11.09 -2.90 -10.88
CA PHE A 336 -10.23 -3.21 -9.75
C PHE A 336 -8.77 -3.39 -10.20
N PRO A 337 -7.79 -3.08 -9.33
CA PRO A 337 -6.39 -3.35 -9.60
C PRO A 337 -6.11 -4.85 -9.79
N PRO A 338 -5.26 -5.24 -10.75
CA PRO A 338 -4.90 -6.65 -10.93
C PRO A 338 -4.08 -7.21 -9.76
N ARG A 339 -3.31 -6.36 -9.06
CA ARG A 339 -2.39 -6.73 -7.98
C ARG A 339 -2.51 -5.71 -6.85
N ILE A 340 -2.61 -6.20 -5.62
CA ILE A 340 -2.87 -5.38 -4.43
C ILE A 340 -1.90 -5.84 -3.34
N CYS A 341 -1.03 -4.95 -2.88
CA CYS A 341 -0.23 -5.15 -1.69
C CYS A 341 -0.94 -4.50 -0.50
N LEU A 342 -1.27 -5.28 0.52
CA LEU A 342 -1.65 -4.76 1.83
C LEU A 342 -0.36 -4.48 2.58
N HIS A 343 0.01 -3.19 2.63
CA HIS A 343 1.30 -2.81 3.17
C HIS A 343 1.34 -2.87 4.69
N SER A 344 2.52 -3.17 5.24
CA SER A 344 2.77 -3.33 6.68
C SER A 344 1.63 -4.06 7.40
N PHE A 345 1.25 -5.22 6.86
CA PHE A 345 0.01 -5.89 7.27
C PHE A 345 0.06 -6.22 8.76
N SER A 346 -0.84 -5.59 9.52
CA SER A 346 -0.93 -5.71 10.98
C SER A 346 -2.28 -6.27 11.45
N GLY A 347 -3.11 -6.77 10.53
CA GLY A 347 -4.37 -7.45 10.85
C GLY A 347 -4.14 -8.83 11.49
N PRO A 348 -5.13 -9.39 12.20
CA PRO A 348 -5.05 -10.76 12.69
C PRO A 348 -5.18 -11.78 11.54
N ALA A 349 -4.76 -13.02 11.77
CA ALA A 349 -4.84 -14.12 10.80
C ALA A 349 -6.25 -14.31 10.19
N GLN A 350 -7.30 -14.11 10.98
CA GLN A 350 -8.69 -14.18 10.49
C GLN A 350 -8.97 -13.16 9.37
N VAL A 351 -8.41 -11.94 9.47
CA VAL A 351 -8.54 -10.92 8.43
C VAL A 351 -7.74 -11.33 7.18
N MET A 352 -6.53 -11.86 7.35
CA MET A 352 -5.73 -12.35 6.22
C MET A 352 -6.47 -13.44 5.43
N ARG A 353 -7.16 -14.38 6.11
CA ARG A 353 -7.95 -15.43 5.43
C ARG A 353 -9.02 -14.88 4.49
N GLN A 354 -9.59 -13.71 4.78
CA GLN A 354 -10.58 -13.08 3.90
C GLN A 354 -9.94 -12.67 2.57
N TYR A 355 -8.72 -12.12 2.63
CA TYR A 355 -7.94 -11.72 1.46
C TYR A 355 -7.33 -12.89 0.68
N LEU A 356 -7.25 -14.08 1.28
CA LEU A 356 -6.81 -15.32 0.62
C LEU A 356 -7.96 -16.09 -0.06
N HIS A 357 -9.17 -15.54 -0.05
CA HIS A 357 -10.32 -16.23 -0.62
C HIS A 357 -10.19 -16.41 -2.13
N ALA A 358 -10.34 -17.65 -2.62
CA ALA A 358 -10.09 -18.02 -4.01
C ALA A 358 -11.00 -17.30 -5.04
N ALA A 359 -12.13 -16.75 -4.61
CA ALA A 359 -13.00 -15.95 -5.46
C ALA A 359 -12.43 -14.57 -5.81
N ILE A 360 -11.44 -14.07 -5.06
CA ILE A 360 -10.85 -12.75 -5.31
C ILE A 360 -10.14 -12.77 -6.67
N PRO A 361 -10.52 -11.86 -7.60
CA PRO A 361 -9.95 -11.87 -8.93
C PRO A 361 -8.58 -11.21 -9.02
N ALA A 362 -8.27 -10.29 -8.10
CA ALA A 362 -6.95 -9.69 -7.93
C ALA A 362 -5.95 -10.67 -7.32
N ARG A 363 -4.66 -10.44 -7.56
CA ARG A 363 -3.57 -11.08 -6.83
C ARG A 363 -3.27 -10.24 -5.59
N ILE A 364 -3.35 -10.85 -4.41
CA ILE A 364 -3.07 -10.17 -3.14
C ILE A 364 -1.66 -10.50 -2.69
N PHE A 365 -0.96 -9.48 -2.19
CA PHE A 365 0.33 -9.56 -1.54
C PHE A 365 0.23 -8.94 -0.14
N PHE A 366 1.09 -9.39 0.75
CA PHE A 366 1.24 -8.86 2.11
C PHE A 366 2.70 -8.54 2.31
N SER A 367 3.00 -7.27 2.58
CA SER A 367 4.34 -6.88 3.00
C SER A 367 4.42 -6.75 4.51
N PHE A 368 5.64 -6.98 5.01
CA PHE A 368 5.98 -6.87 6.42
C PHE A 368 7.19 -5.96 6.56
N SER A 369 7.15 -5.09 7.57
CA SER A 369 8.22 -4.16 7.91
C SER A 369 8.66 -4.35 9.35
N TRP A 370 9.95 -4.15 9.62
CA TRP A 370 10.45 -4.22 11.00
C TRP A 370 9.76 -3.17 11.88
N ALA A 371 9.68 -1.93 11.40
CA ALA A 371 9.17 -0.79 12.14
C ALA A 371 7.73 -1.00 12.64
N VAL A 372 6.84 -1.55 11.80
CA VAL A 372 5.43 -1.74 12.16
C VAL A 372 5.19 -3.09 12.82
N ASN A 373 5.75 -4.18 12.27
CA ASN A 373 5.41 -5.52 12.70
C ASN A 373 6.20 -6.00 13.93
N LEU A 374 7.42 -5.49 14.15
CA LEU A 374 8.28 -5.88 15.26
C LEU A 374 8.39 -4.78 16.31
N GLY A 375 8.25 -3.52 15.91
CA GLY A 375 8.20 -2.38 16.84
C GLY A 375 6.99 -2.37 17.78
N THR A 376 5.92 -3.10 17.44
CA THR A 376 4.69 -3.20 18.27
C THR A 376 4.76 -4.27 19.37
N GLY A 377 5.82 -5.09 19.39
CA GLY A 377 6.06 -6.08 20.46
C GLY A 377 5.25 -7.39 20.37
N ASP A 378 4.41 -7.56 19.35
CA ASP A 378 3.56 -8.76 19.17
C ASP A 378 4.18 -9.76 18.18
N LEU A 379 5.28 -10.39 18.62
CA LEU A 379 6.02 -11.37 17.83
C LEU A 379 5.17 -12.60 17.47
N ASP A 380 4.28 -13.02 18.36
CA ASP A 380 3.46 -14.21 18.17
C ASP A 380 2.44 -14.00 17.05
N LYS A 381 1.79 -12.83 17.04
CA LYS A 381 0.90 -12.45 15.94
C LYS A 381 1.63 -12.37 14.62
N LEU A 382 2.82 -11.77 14.57
CA LEU A 382 3.63 -11.74 13.35
C LEU A 382 3.95 -13.15 12.86
N CYS A 383 4.38 -14.03 13.77
CA CYS A 383 4.66 -15.43 13.45
C CYS A 383 3.42 -16.13 12.87
N GLU A 384 2.24 -15.91 13.44
CA GLU A 384 0.99 -16.49 12.97
C GLU A 384 0.66 -16.03 11.53
N VAL A 385 0.69 -14.72 11.27
CA VAL A 385 0.34 -14.19 9.94
C VAL A 385 1.37 -14.52 8.87
N VAL A 386 2.67 -14.50 9.19
CA VAL A 386 3.72 -14.89 8.22
C VAL A 386 3.65 -16.38 7.91
N LYS A 387 3.38 -17.25 8.90
CA LYS A 387 3.16 -18.68 8.65
C LYS A 387 1.93 -18.92 7.78
N LEU A 388 0.84 -18.18 8.01
CA LEU A 388 -0.40 -18.29 7.25
C LEU A 388 -0.26 -17.75 5.81
N CYS A 389 0.54 -16.71 5.59
CA CYS A 389 0.68 -16.07 4.29
C CYS A 389 1.30 -17.04 3.27
N PRO A 390 0.71 -17.23 2.07
CA PRO A 390 1.31 -18.06 1.03
C PRO A 390 2.70 -17.59 0.63
N ASP A 391 3.59 -18.55 0.36
CA ASP A 391 5.00 -18.30 0.04
C ASP A 391 5.19 -17.36 -1.17
N ASP A 392 4.24 -17.37 -2.10
CA ASP A 392 4.21 -16.61 -3.35
C ASP A 392 3.50 -15.24 -3.24
N GLN A 393 3.13 -14.83 -2.01
CA GLN A 393 2.40 -13.59 -1.72
C GLN A 393 3.08 -12.72 -0.65
N ILE A 394 4.25 -13.13 -0.18
CA ILE A 394 5.02 -12.40 0.82
C ILE A 394 5.94 -11.39 0.15
N LEU A 395 5.86 -10.14 0.61
CA LEU A 395 6.78 -9.06 0.30
C LEU A 395 7.46 -8.59 1.59
N VAL A 396 8.57 -7.87 1.44
CA VAL A 396 9.26 -7.20 2.55
C VAL A 396 9.45 -5.75 2.19
N GLU A 397 9.36 -4.88 3.19
CA GLU A 397 9.53 -3.45 3.03
C GLU A 397 10.21 -2.84 4.25
N SER A 398 10.71 -1.62 4.10
CA SER A 398 11.26 -0.86 5.23
C SER A 398 10.22 0.01 5.93
N ASP A 399 9.28 0.60 5.17
CA ASP A 399 8.35 1.62 5.64
C ASP A 399 9.06 2.80 6.38
N LEU A 400 10.28 3.12 5.93
CA LEU A 400 11.09 4.21 6.48
C LEU A 400 11.01 5.49 5.64
N HIS A 401 11.11 6.62 6.34
CA HIS A 401 11.00 7.98 5.83
C HIS A 401 12.33 8.54 5.27
N MET A 402 13.43 7.79 5.37
CA MET A 402 14.78 8.23 4.99
C MET A 402 15.55 7.13 4.28
N ALA A 403 16.11 7.44 3.11
CA ALA A 403 17.05 6.53 2.46
C ALA A 403 18.42 6.51 3.16
N GLY A 404 19.08 5.35 3.18
CA GLY A 404 20.40 5.16 3.75
C GLY A 404 20.59 3.79 4.40
N ASP A 405 21.69 3.65 5.13
CA ASP A 405 22.12 2.37 5.73
C ASP A 405 21.07 1.79 6.69
N GLU A 406 20.36 2.63 7.44
CA GLU A 406 19.27 2.20 8.34
C GLU A 406 18.16 1.45 7.60
N MET A 407 17.82 1.91 6.38
CA MET A 407 16.82 1.24 5.54
C MET A 407 17.30 -0.13 5.09
N ASP A 408 18.57 -0.25 4.68
CA ASP A 408 19.18 -1.54 4.34
C ASP A 408 19.23 -2.49 5.56
N ASP A 409 19.56 -1.96 6.75
CA ASP A 409 19.60 -2.75 7.99
C ASP A 409 18.21 -3.27 8.39
N MET A 410 17.17 -2.45 8.28
CA MET A 410 15.79 -2.86 8.58
C MET A 410 15.26 -3.89 7.57
N LEU A 411 15.56 -3.71 6.28
CA LEU A 411 15.25 -4.70 5.25
C LEU A 411 15.93 -6.02 5.58
N GLN A 412 17.23 -6.01 5.80
CA GLN A 412 18.01 -7.19 6.14
C GLN A 412 17.42 -7.92 7.36
N ALA A 413 17.08 -7.19 8.42
CA ALA A 413 16.48 -7.77 9.62
C ALA A 413 15.13 -8.43 9.34
N MET A 414 14.27 -7.77 8.56
CA MET A 414 12.94 -8.30 8.23
C MET A 414 13.01 -9.51 7.28
N TYR A 415 13.88 -9.50 6.26
CA TYR A 415 14.12 -10.66 5.40
C TYR A 415 14.58 -11.87 6.21
N ARG A 416 15.56 -11.69 7.12
CA ARG A 416 16.00 -12.76 8.01
C ARG A 416 14.85 -13.29 8.87
N LYS A 417 14.02 -12.39 9.42
CA LYS A 417 12.91 -12.79 10.28
C LYS A 417 11.83 -13.57 9.54
N VAL A 418 11.49 -13.16 8.31
CA VAL A 418 10.56 -13.92 7.45
C VAL A 418 11.12 -15.32 7.17
N CYS A 419 12.40 -15.42 6.77
CA CYS A 419 13.04 -16.71 6.49
C CYS A 419 13.06 -17.61 7.72
N GLU A 420 13.38 -17.07 8.90
CA GLU A 420 13.35 -17.78 10.18
C GLU A 420 11.95 -18.35 10.47
N ILE A 421 10.90 -17.53 10.36
CA ILE A 421 9.51 -17.94 10.65
C ILE A 421 9.04 -19.02 9.67
N LYS A 422 9.44 -18.90 8.40
CA LYS A 422 9.09 -19.83 7.32
C LYS A 422 9.95 -21.09 7.28
N GLY A 423 11.08 -21.11 8.01
CA GLY A 423 12.06 -22.19 7.92
C GLY A 423 12.77 -22.26 6.56
N TRP A 424 12.88 -21.13 5.85
CA TRP A 424 13.58 -21.07 4.56
C TRP A 424 15.08 -20.86 4.80
N ASP A 425 15.91 -21.44 3.92
CA ASP A 425 17.29 -20.99 3.79
C ASP A 425 17.32 -19.50 3.40
N LEU A 426 18.28 -18.75 3.93
CA LEU A 426 18.30 -17.30 3.78
C LEU A 426 18.45 -16.86 2.31
N GLU A 427 19.33 -17.50 1.54
CA GLU A 427 19.55 -17.11 0.14
C GLU A 427 18.33 -17.46 -0.72
N GLU A 428 17.76 -18.64 -0.50
CA GLU A 428 16.53 -19.08 -1.18
C GLU A 428 15.33 -18.20 -0.82
N GLY A 429 15.17 -17.85 0.45
CA GLY A 429 14.08 -16.98 0.91
C GLY A 429 14.18 -15.58 0.32
N VAL A 430 15.38 -15.00 0.22
CA VAL A 430 15.59 -13.69 -0.45
C VAL A 430 15.23 -13.77 -1.93
N LYS A 431 15.65 -14.83 -2.64
CA LYS A 431 15.28 -15.04 -4.05
C LYS A 431 13.77 -15.12 -4.23
N ARG A 432 13.09 -15.90 -3.40
CA ARG A 432 11.63 -16.08 -3.44
C ARG A 432 10.88 -14.77 -3.24
N ILE A 433 11.26 -14.00 -2.22
CA ILE A 433 10.65 -12.68 -1.98
C ILE A 433 10.94 -11.74 -3.15
N GLY A 434 12.13 -11.82 -3.77
CA GLY A 434 12.46 -11.07 -4.98
C GLY A 434 11.62 -11.45 -6.20
N GLU A 435 11.27 -12.73 -6.37
CA GLU A 435 10.34 -13.19 -7.40
C GLU A 435 8.92 -12.67 -7.13
N ASN A 436 8.46 -12.71 -5.87
CA ASN A 436 7.18 -12.14 -5.46
C ASN A 436 7.12 -10.64 -5.73
N TYR A 437 8.20 -9.89 -5.47
CA TYR A 437 8.29 -8.47 -5.76
C TYR A 437 8.17 -8.21 -7.26
N LYS A 438 8.87 -8.99 -8.09
CA LYS A 438 8.74 -8.88 -9.55
C LYS A 438 7.31 -9.14 -9.99
N GLU A 439 6.68 -10.23 -9.55
CA GLU A 439 5.26 -10.51 -9.84
C GLU A 439 4.36 -9.34 -9.39
N PHE A 440 4.63 -8.73 -8.24
CA PHE A 440 3.88 -7.56 -7.78
C PHE A 440 4.02 -6.34 -8.73
N ILE A 441 5.22 -6.06 -9.24
CA ILE A 441 5.49 -4.91 -10.13
C ILE A 441 5.09 -5.17 -11.59
N ILE A 442 5.46 -6.32 -12.16
CA ILE A 442 5.29 -6.63 -13.59
C ILE A 442 4.12 -7.57 -13.91
N GLY A 443 3.84 -8.54 -13.02
CA GLY A 443 2.63 -9.36 -13.01
C GLY A 443 2.53 -10.42 -14.09
#